data_AF-A0A524EQM0-F1
#
_entry.id   AF-A0A524EQM0-F1
#
_cell.length_a   1.000
_cell.length_b   1.000
_cell.length_c   1.000
_cell.angle_alpha   90.00
_cell.angle_beta   90.00
_cell.angle_gamma   90.00
#
_symmetry.space_group_name_H-M   'P 1'
#
loop_
_entity.id
_entity.type
_entity.pdbx_description
1 polymer ?
#
loop_
_entity_poly.entity_id
_entity_poly.type
_entity_poly.pdbx_seq_one_letter_code
_entity_poly.pdbx_strand_id
1 'polypeptide(L)'
;MQSIKGKKESLLRVLGMGLILIGIIASIIFDFFILSMTLYILALVIFIPWFVLIILLKLEKDFFIENMTKLVIILTIFSAVIIVISIFITPTTAMLFVFLQISNILILFCWHFALSIFKKEKMLFLLGGIVFCIITPLFRVFTLLAIIGIILGISSLLLIILGMLAVLFAEMRLKKKGLLNYV
;
A
#
# COMPACT_ATOMS: atom_id res chain seq x y z
N MET A 1 29.99 -17.32 9.50
CA MET A 1 29.39 -16.32 10.42
C MET A 1 28.71 -15.13 9.72
N GLN A 2 29.08 -14.72 8.51
CA GLN A 2 28.40 -13.63 7.78
C GLN A 2 26.93 -13.94 7.43
N SER A 3 26.58 -15.20 7.14
CA SER A 3 25.19 -15.59 6.85
C SER A 3 24.22 -15.36 8.02
N ILE A 4 24.67 -15.56 9.27
CA ILE A 4 23.86 -15.38 10.48
C ILE A 4 23.60 -13.88 10.75
N LYS A 5 24.59 -13.02 10.45
CA LYS A 5 24.55 -11.56 10.67
C LYS A 5 23.71 -10.78 9.64
N GLY A 6 23.27 -11.41 8.55
CA GLY A 6 22.31 -10.84 7.59
C GLY A 6 20.90 -11.41 7.74
N LYS A 7 20.77 -12.63 8.31
CA LYS A 7 19.48 -13.32 8.46
C LYS A 7 18.51 -12.57 9.38
N LYS A 8 19.00 -11.98 10.48
CA LYS A 8 18.15 -11.24 11.43
C LYS A 8 17.58 -9.96 10.81
N GLU A 9 18.40 -9.22 10.09
CA GLU A 9 18.03 -7.96 9.43
C GLU A 9 17.12 -8.23 8.22
N SER A 10 17.41 -9.29 7.45
CA SER A 10 16.51 -9.73 6.38
C SER A 10 15.14 -10.11 6.93
N LEU A 11 15.09 -10.85 8.05
CA LEU A 11 13.84 -11.19 8.73
C LEU A 11 13.09 -9.94 9.23
N LEU A 12 13.80 -8.92 9.72
CA LEU A 12 13.19 -7.64 10.09
C LEU A 12 12.56 -6.91 8.89
N ARG A 13 13.17 -6.98 7.69
CA ARG A 13 12.55 -6.44 6.46
C ARG A 13 11.26 -7.18 6.12
N VAL A 14 11.26 -8.52 6.23
CA VAL A 14 10.07 -9.34 5.97
C VAL A 14 8.97 -9.04 6.98
N LEU A 15 9.30 -8.91 8.26
CA LEU A 15 8.33 -8.49 9.29
C LEU A 15 7.75 -7.10 9.00
N GLY A 16 8.59 -6.14 8.59
CA GLY A 16 8.12 -4.81 8.20
C GLY A 16 7.17 -4.85 7.00
N MET A 17 7.48 -5.66 5.99
CA MET A 17 6.56 -5.93 4.87
C MET A 17 5.25 -6.57 5.32
N GLY A 18 5.29 -7.50 6.28
CA GLY A 18 4.09 -8.11 6.86
C GLY A 18 3.22 -7.09 7.62
N LEU A 19 3.83 -6.20 8.39
CA LEU A 19 3.13 -5.11 9.08
C LEU A 19 2.43 -4.17 8.09
N ILE A 20 3.09 -3.81 6.99
CA ILE A 20 2.48 -3.00 5.93
C ILE A 20 1.25 -3.72 5.37
N LEU A 21 1.34 -5.03 5.08
CA LEU A 21 0.20 -5.80 4.58
C LEU A 21 -0.99 -5.79 5.53
N ILE A 22 -0.75 -6.03 6.82
CA ILE A 22 -1.79 -6.01 7.85
C ILE A 22 -2.43 -4.62 7.91
N GLY A 23 -1.62 -3.55 7.84
CA GLY A 23 -2.11 -2.19 7.81
C GLY A 23 -2.95 -1.87 6.58
N ILE A 24 -2.60 -2.37 5.40
CA ILE A 24 -3.41 -2.24 4.17
C ILE A 24 -4.78 -2.91 4.35
N ILE A 25 -4.80 -4.16 4.83
CA ILE A 25 -6.05 -4.89 5.06
C ILE A 25 -6.92 -4.15 6.08
N ALA A 26 -6.34 -3.71 7.20
CA ALA A 26 -7.05 -2.93 8.21
C ALA A 26 -7.61 -1.63 7.62
N SER A 27 -6.86 -0.94 6.76
CA SER A 27 -7.29 0.31 6.14
C SER A 27 -8.54 0.14 5.27
N ILE A 28 -8.65 -0.97 4.53
CA ILE A 28 -9.80 -1.27 3.68
C ILE A 28 -10.99 -1.72 4.51
N ILE A 29 -10.76 -2.46 5.59
CA ILE A 29 -11.82 -2.80 6.55
C ILE A 29 -12.37 -1.50 7.16
N PHE A 30 -11.52 -0.53 7.49
CA PHE A 30 -11.98 0.74 8.04
C PHE A 30 -12.68 1.65 7.02
N ASP A 31 -12.31 1.56 5.74
CA ASP A 31 -13.00 2.29 4.67
C ASP A 31 -14.50 1.93 4.59
N PHE A 32 -14.91 0.75 5.07
CA PHE A 32 -16.33 0.36 5.21
C PHE A 32 -17.14 1.35 6.06
N PHE A 33 -16.54 1.91 7.10
CA PHE A 33 -17.24 2.81 8.01
C PHE A 33 -17.28 4.25 7.50
N ILE A 34 -16.44 4.60 6.53
CA ILE A 34 -16.32 5.96 5.98
C ILE A 34 -17.17 6.08 4.70
N LEU A 35 -17.15 5.04 3.87
CA LEU A 35 -17.84 5.03 2.59
C LEU A 35 -19.28 4.53 2.76
N SER A 36 -20.19 5.04 1.92
CA SER A 36 -21.51 4.41 1.76
C SER A 36 -21.35 3.00 1.20
N MET A 37 -22.32 2.12 1.46
CA MET A 37 -22.28 0.72 0.99
C MET A 37 -21.99 0.58 -0.51
N THR A 38 -22.61 1.42 -1.34
CA THR A 38 -22.38 1.45 -2.78
C THR A 38 -20.93 1.84 -3.12
N LEU A 39 -20.40 2.90 -2.51
CA LEU A 39 -19.00 3.30 -2.73
C LEU A 39 -18.01 2.27 -2.19
N TYR A 40 -18.32 1.62 -1.07
CA TYR A 40 -17.48 0.56 -0.53
C TYR A 40 -17.39 -0.65 -1.47
N ILE A 41 -18.51 -1.05 -2.08
CA ILE A 41 -18.50 -2.11 -3.09
C ILE A 41 -17.64 -1.70 -4.29
N LEU A 42 -17.79 -0.47 -4.80
CA LEU A 42 -16.95 0.04 -5.90
C LEU A 42 -15.46 0.10 -5.51
N ALA A 43 -15.15 0.43 -4.25
CA ALA A 43 -13.79 0.40 -3.73
C ALA A 43 -13.20 -1.01 -3.79
N LEU A 44 -13.95 -2.03 -3.36
CA LEU A 44 -13.51 -3.43 -3.42
C LEU A 44 -13.33 -3.93 -4.86
N VAL A 45 -14.22 -3.53 -5.77
CA VAL A 45 -14.10 -3.87 -7.20
C VAL A 45 -12.82 -3.30 -7.81
N ILE A 46 -12.37 -2.13 -7.37
CA ILE A 46 -11.05 -1.58 -7.76
C ILE A 46 -9.93 -2.34 -7.03
N PHE A 47 -10.01 -2.48 -5.71
CA PHE A 47 -8.91 -2.97 -4.90
C PHE A 47 -8.53 -4.41 -5.19
N ILE A 48 -9.50 -5.32 -5.35
CA ILE A 48 -9.24 -6.75 -5.49
C ILE A 48 -8.38 -7.07 -6.73
N PRO A 49 -8.69 -6.58 -7.95
CA PRO A 49 -7.84 -6.77 -9.12
C PRO A 49 -6.41 -6.25 -8.92
N TRP A 50 -6.24 -5.08 -8.30
CA TRP A 50 -4.92 -4.52 -8.00
C TRP A 50 -4.14 -5.39 -7.01
N PHE A 51 -4.80 -5.85 -5.96
CA PHE A 51 -4.18 -6.71 -4.95
C PHE A 51 -3.75 -8.06 -5.54
N VAL A 52 -4.61 -8.67 -6.37
CA VAL A 52 -4.31 -9.94 -7.06
C VAL A 52 -3.13 -9.75 -8.01
N LEU A 53 -3.11 -8.70 -8.83
CA LEU A 53 -1.99 -8.43 -9.72
C LEU A 53 -0.67 -8.33 -8.94
N ILE A 54 -0.68 -7.58 -7.84
CA ILE A 54 0.54 -7.33 -7.05
C ILE A 54 1.02 -8.60 -6.35
N ILE A 55 0.13 -9.46 -5.87
CA ILE A 55 0.52 -10.79 -5.35
C ILE A 55 1.16 -11.63 -6.46
N LEU A 56 0.56 -11.67 -7.66
CA LEU A 56 1.06 -12.47 -8.77
C LEU A 56 2.42 -11.98 -9.27
N LEU A 57 2.63 -10.65 -9.31
CA LEU A 57 3.94 -10.04 -9.59
C LEU A 57 4.96 -10.39 -8.51
N LYS A 58 4.55 -10.41 -7.24
CA LYS A 58 5.44 -10.73 -6.11
C LYS A 58 5.81 -12.21 -6.03
N LEU A 59 4.99 -13.09 -6.61
CA LEU A 59 5.27 -14.52 -6.81
C LEU A 59 6.07 -14.80 -8.09
N GLU A 60 6.50 -13.75 -8.80
CA GLU A 60 7.33 -13.82 -10.01
C GLU A 60 6.78 -14.76 -11.09
N LYS A 61 5.45 -14.78 -11.29
CA LYS A 61 4.88 -15.58 -12.37
C LYS A 61 5.21 -14.97 -13.74
N ASP A 62 5.92 -15.73 -14.57
CA ASP A 62 6.48 -15.30 -15.86
C ASP A 62 5.50 -14.48 -16.72
N PHE A 63 4.28 -14.98 -16.94
CA PHE A 63 3.24 -14.30 -17.73
C PHE A 63 2.94 -12.87 -17.25
N PHE A 64 2.93 -12.66 -15.92
CA PHE A 64 2.59 -11.38 -15.31
C PHE A 64 3.77 -10.40 -15.33
N ILE A 65 5.01 -10.92 -15.21
CA ILE A 65 6.22 -10.10 -15.33
C ILE A 65 6.34 -9.58 -16.76
N GLU A 66 6.22 -10.46 -17.76
CA GLU A 66 6.36 -10.11 -19.18
C GLU A 66 5.31 -9.06 -19.62
N ASN A 67 4.11 -9.12 -19.06
CA ASN A 67 3.00 -8.23 -19.41
C ASN A 67 2.71 -7.14 -18.38
N MET A 68 3.62 -6.90 -17.41
CA MET A 68 3.39 -6.00 -16.28
C MET A 68 2.85 -4.63 -16.70
N THR A 69 3.50 -3.99 -17.68
CA THR A 69 3.13 -2.64 -18.14
C THR A 69 1.72 -2.60 -18.74
N LYS A 70 1.38 -3.59 -19.58
CA LYS A 70 0.04 -3.71 -20.18
C LYS A 70 -1.03 -3.92 -19.11
N LEU A 71 -0.78 -4.81 -18.15
CA LEU A 71 -1.71 -5.10 -17.06
C LEU A 71 -1.94 -3.89 -16.17
N VAL A 72 -0.89 -3.14 -15.83
CA VAL A 72 -0.98 -1.89 -15.06
C VAL A 72 -1.80 -0.85 -15.81
N ILE A 73 -1.60 -0.68 -17.13
CA ILE A 73 -2.38 0.26 -17.94
C ILE A 73 -3.86 -0.13 -17.94
N ILE A 74 -4.18 -1.41 -18.19
CA ILE A 74 -5.55 -1.91 -18.21
C ILE A 74 -6.24 -1.66 -16.86
N LEU A 75 -5.58 -1.99 -15.74
CA LEU A 75 -6.14 -1.76 -14.41
C LEU A 75 -6.29 -0.28 -14.08
N THR A 76 -5.40 0.58 -14.58
CA THR A 76 -5.52 2.03 -14.41
C THR A 76 -6.74 2.57 -15.15
N ILE A 77 -6.94 2.17 -16.41
CA ILE A 77 -8.13 2.53 -17.20
C ILE A 77 -9.40 2.02 -16.52
N PHE A 78 -9.41 0.75 -16.11
CA PHE A 78 -10.53 0.14 -15.38
C PHE A 78 -10.88 0.92 -14.11
N SER A 79 -9.88 1.28 -13.31
CA SER A 79 -10.06 2.04 -12.08
C SER A 79 -10.57 3.45 -12.37
N ALA A 80 -10.04 4.12 -13.40
CA ALA A 80 -10.50 5.44 -13.83
C ALA A 80 -11.98 5.43 -14.26
N VAL A 81 -12.41 4.43 -15.03
CA VAL A 81 -13.82 4.27 -15.42
C VAL A 81 -14.73 4.13 -14.20
N ILE A 82 -14.37 3.28 -13.24
CA ILE A 82 -15.16 3.12 -12.01
C ILE A 82 -15.20 4.40 -11.19
N ILE A 83 -14.07 5.10 -11.07
CA ILE A 83 -14.01 6.39 -10.39
C ILE A 83 -14.95 7.40 -11.05
N VAL A 84 -14.96 7.50 -12.39
CA VAL A 84 -15.88 8.38 -13.11
C VAL A 84 -17.34 8.03 -12.80
N ILE A 85 -17.70 6.74 -12.83
CA ILE A 85 -19.05 6.27 -12.48
C ILE A 85 -19.42 6.68 -11.04
N SER A 86 -18.48 6.52 -10.10
CA SER A 86 -18.72 6.84 -8.68
C SER A 86 -19.02 8.33 -8.43
N ILE A 87 -18.42 9.23 -9.22
CA ILE A 87 -18.65 10.67 -9.13
C ILE A 87 -20.12 11.01 -9.44
N PHE A 88 -20.74 10.30 -10.39
CA PHE A 88 -22.15 10.52 -10.74
C PHE A 88 -23.13 9.93 -9.71
N ILE A 89 -22.76 8.85 -9.03
CA ILE A 89 -23.64 8.18 -8.06
C ILE A 89 -23.73 8.98 -6.75
N THR A 90 -22.59 9.45 -6.23
CA THR A 90 -22.51 10.18 -4.95
C THR A 90 -21.51 11.32 -5.05
N PRO A 91 -21.90 12.49 -5.60
CA PRO A 91 -20.98 13.59 -5.85
C PRO A 91 -20.41 14.20 -4.55
N THR A 92 -21.17 14.17 -3.45
CA THR A 92 -20.77 14.76 -2.17
C THR A 92 -19.59 14.05 -1.50
N THR A 93 -19.48 12.74 -1.68
CA THR A 93 -18.40 11.90 -1.11
C THR A 93 -17.39 11.44 -2.17
N ALA A 94 -17.57 11.86 -3.43
CA ALA A 94 -16.73 11.45 -4.54
C ALA A 94 -15.25 11.81 -4.34
N MET A 95 -14.96 13.01 -3.84
CA MET A 95 -13.58 13.44 -3.60
C MET A 95 -12.89 12.54 -2.57
N LEU A 96 -13.57 12.22 -1.48
CA LEU A 96 -13.07 11.30 -0.45
C LEU A 96 -12.82 9.91 -1.04
N PHE A 97 -13.75 9.39 -1.83
CA PHE A 97 -13.60 8.10 -2.50
C PHE A 97 -12.36 8.08 -3.42
N VAL A 98 -12.17 9.10 -4.25
CA VAL A 98 -11.01 9.22 -5.15
C VAL A 98 -9.70 9.17 -4.38
N PHE A 99 -9.56 9.98 -3.32
CA PHE A 99 -8.33 10.01 -2.54
C PHE A 99 -8.06 8.69 -1.80
N LEU A 100 -9.10 8.04 -1.27
CA LEU A 100 -8.96 6.73 -0.65
C LEU A 100 -8.47 5.68 -1.68
N GLN A 101 -9.05 5.64 -2.88
CA GLN A 101 -8.60 4.71 -3.93
C GLN A 101 -7.16 4.95 -4.37
N ILE A 102 -6.78 6.22 -4.61
CA ILE A 102 -5.40 6.57 -4.96
C ILE A 102 -4.44 6.14 -3.85
N SER A 103 -4.79 6.40 -2.58
CA SER A 103 -3.95 6.00 -1.44
C SER A 103 -3.81 4.49 -1.32
N ASN A 104 -4.90 3.74 -1.54
CA ASN A 104 -4.92 2.27 -1.47
C ASN A 104 -4.08 1.63 -2.58
N ILE A 105 -4.15 2.16 -3.81
CA ILE A 105 -3.31 1.67 -4.92
C ILE A 105 -1.83 1.99 -4.66
N LEU A 106 -1.51 3.21 -4.21
CA LEU A 106 -0.13 3.60 -3.93
C LEU A 106 0.50 2.80 -2.78
N ILE A 107 -0.26 2.50 -1.72
CA ILE A 107 0.27 1.70 -0.62
C ILE A 107 0.47 0.24 -1.01
N LEU A 108 -0.30 -0.29 -1.97
CA LEU A 108 -0.03 -1.61 -2.54
C LEU A 108 1.30 -1.64 -3.30
N PHE A 109 1.60 -0.62 -4.11
CA PHE A 109 2.91 -0.50 -4.74
C PHE A 109 4.04 -0.36 -3.71
N CYS A 110 3.82 0.41 -2.63
CA CYS A 110 4.74 0.47 -1.50
C CYS A 110 4.98 -0.93 -0.92
N TRP A 111 3.92 -1.69 -0.63
CA TRP A 111 4.06 -3.04 -0.14
C TRP A 111 4.80 -3.97 -1.10
N HIS A 112 4.54 -3.88 -2.41
CA HIS A 112 5.24 -4.64 -3.44
C HIS A 112 6.76 -4.41 -3.38
N PHE A 113 7.18 -3.14 -3.42
CA PHE A 113 8.60 -2.74 -3.48
C PHE A 113 9.30 -2.70 -2.12
N ALA A 114 8.64 -3.10 -1.04
CA ALA A 114 9.22 -3.07 0.31
C ALA A 114 10.57 -3.82 0.43
N LEU A 115 10.71 -4.95 -0.29
CA LEU A 115 11.93 -5.77 -0.27
C LEU A 115 12.88 -5.52 -1.44
N SER A 116 12.52 -4.61 -2.36
CA SER A 116 13.34 -4.35 -3.55
C SER A 116 14.74 -3.85 -3.19
N ILE A 117 15.71 -4.20 -4.03
CA ILE A 117 17.12 -3.77 -3.95
C ILE A 117 17.41 -2.72 -5.05
N PHE A 118 16.50 -2.51 -5.99
CA PHE A 118 16.67 -1.54 -7.07
C PHE A 118 16.37 -0.11 -6.60
N LYS A 119 17.25 0.84 -6.93
CA LYS A 119 17.09 2.25 -6.48
C LYS A 119 15.76 2.86 -6.90
N LYS A 120 15.35 2.64 -8.16
CA LYS A 120 14.12 3.21 -8.73
C LYS A 120 12.87 2.71 -8.00
N GLU A 121 12.80 1.40 -7.76
CA GLU A 121 11.71 0.75 -7.02
C GLU A 121 11.67 1.21 -5.56
N LYS A 122 12.84 1.43 -4.95
CA LYS A 122 12.92 1.97 -3.60
C LYS A 122 12.39 3.41 -3.49
N MET A 123 12.58 4.22 -4.52
CA MET A 123 11.96 5.55 -4.59
C MET A 123 10.44 5.45 -4.67
N LEU A 124 9.90 4.50 -5.44
CA LEU A 124 8.45 4.25 -5.49
C LEU A 124 7.90 3.77 -4.13
N PHE A 125 8.64 2.91 -3.42
CA PHE A 125 8.31 2.52 -2.04
C PHE A 125 8.16 3.74 -1.12
N LEU A 126 9.17 4.62 -1.10
CA LEU A 126 9.15 5.81 -0.26
C LEU A 126 8.03 6.78 -0.66
N LEU A 127 7.86 7.04 -1.96
CA LEU A 127 6.85 7.96 -2.46
C LEU A 127 5.43 7.47 -2.15
N GLY A 128 5.14 6.19 -2.41
CA GLY A 128 3.84 5.60 -2.10
C GLY A 128 3.52 5.65 -0.60
N GLY A 129 4.51 5.36 0.24
CA GLY A 129 4.38 5.47 1.70
C GLY A 129 4.14 6.91 2.18
N ILE A 130 4.89 7.89 1.68
CA ILE A 130 4.72 9.30 2.05
C ILE A 130 3.34 9.81 1.64
N VAL A 131 2.91 9.53 0.40
CA VAL A 131 1.59 9.95 -0.08
C VAL A 131 0.48 9.32 0.78
N PHE A 132 0.59 8.04 1.12
CA PHE A 132 -0.35 7.39 2.04
C PHE A 132 -0.37 8.06 3.42
N CYS A 133 0.80 8.40 3.98
CA CYS A 133 0.91 9.08 5.27
C CYS A 133 0.37 10.51 5.26
N ILE A 134 0.26 11.16 4.11
CA ILE A 134 -0.35 12.49 3.97
C ILE A 134 -1.87 12.37 3.78
N ILE A 135 -2.32 11.49 2.88
CA ILE A 135 -3.75 11.32 2.57
C ILE A 135 -4.50 10.74 3.77
N THR A 136 -3.91 9.76 4.46
CA THR A 136 -4.60 9.02 5.54
C THR A 136 -5.03 9.93 6.69
N PRO A 137 -4.18 10.79 7.28
CA PRO A 137 -4.61 11.76 8.28
C PRO A 137 -5.77 12.64 7.79
N LEU A 138 -5.64 13.21 6.59
CA LEU A 138 -6.58 14.19 6.05
C LEU A 138 -7.96 13.61 5.74
N PHE A 139 -8.01 12.42 5.14
CA PHE A 139 -9.26 11.86 4.60
C PHE A 139 -9.79 10.64 5.36
N ARG A 140 -8.94 9.96 6.15
CA ARG A 140 -9.30 8.72 6.87
C ARG A 140 -9.31 8.88 8.39
N VAL A 141 -8.25 9.46 8.98
CA VAL A 141 -8.15 9.56 10.45
C VAL A 141 -9.21 10.51 11.00
N PHE A 142 -9.34 11.72 10.46
CA PHE A 142 -10.33 12.69 10.94
C PHE A 142 -11.77 12.18 10.81
N THR A 143 -12.08 11.47 9.72
CA THR A 143 -13.41 10.90 9.48
C THR A 143 -13.70 9.73 10.39
N LEU A 144 -12.76 8.79 10.58
CA LEU A 144 -12.91 7.67 11.53
C LEU A 144 -12.99 8.13 12.99
N LEU A 145 -12.27 9.18 13.35
CA LEU A 145 -12.31 9.78 14.68
C LEU A 145 -13.74 10.17 15.07
N ALA A 146 -14.49 10.74 14.12
CA ALA A 146 -15.86 11.19 14.32
C ALA A 146 -16.86 10.02 14.42
N ILE A 147 -16.56 8.86 13.83
CA ILE A 147 -17.52 7.74 13.69
C ILE A 147 -17.29 6.65 14.75
N ILE A 148 -16.05 6.20 14.95
CA ILE A 148 -15.73 5.01 15.76
C ILE A 148 -14.63 5.29 16.80
N GLY A 149 -13.95 6.44 16.72
CA GLY A 149 -12.97 6.90 17.70
C GLY A 149 -11.50 6.71 17.28
N ILE A 150 -10.62 7.27 18.11
CA ILE A 150 -9.20 7.55 17.80
C ILE A 150 -8.39 6.29 17.52
N ILE A 151 -8.61 5.24 18.32
CA ILE A 151 -7.77 4.03 18.31
C ILE A 151 -7.84 3.35 16.94
N LEU A 152 -9.04 3.14 16.41
CA LEU A 152 -9.23 2.52 15.10
C LEU A 152 -8.75 3.45 13.98
N GLY A 153 -9.06 4.76 14.09
CA GLY A 153 -8.67 5.75 13.10
C GLY A 153 -7.17 5.80 12.82
N ILE A 154 -6.34 5.67 13.87
CA ILE A 154 -4.88 5.80 13.77
C ILE A 154 -4.18 4.45 13.59
N SER A 155 -4.80 3.33 13.98
CA SER A 155 -4.15 2.01 14.00
C SER A 155 -3.55 1.58 12.65
N SER A 156 -4.30 1.72 11.55
CA SER A 156 -3.82 1.35 10.21
C SER A 156 -2.60 2.17 9.77
N LEU A 157 -2.61 3.48 10.07
CA LEU A 157 -1.49 4.38 9.80
C LEU A 157 -0.26 4.00 10.60
N LEU A 158 -0.41 3.71 11.90
CA LEU A 158 0.70 3.29 12.76
C LEU A 158 1.33 1.98 12.28
N LEU A 159 0.52 0.99 11.92
CA LEU A 159 1.02 -0.29 11.40
C LEU A 159 1.88 -0.09 10.14
N ILE A 160 1.42 0.75 9.21
CA ILE A 160 2.14 1.05 7.97
C ILE A 160 3.43 1.82 8.25
N ILE A 161 3.39 2.86 9.10
CA ILE A 161 4.59 3.63 9.46
C ILE A 161 5.62 2.75 10.15
N LEU A 162 5.20 1.94 11.14
CA LEU A 162 6.10 1.01 11.84
C LEU A 162 6.68 -0.03 10.88
N GLY A 163 5.87 -0.56 9.96
CA GLY A 163 6.33 -1.49 8.94
C GLY A 163 7.37 -0.86 8.00
N MET A 164 7.12 0.37 7.54
CA MET A 164 8.09 1.11 6.72
C MET A 164 9.39 1.41 7.46
N LEU A 165 9.31 1.87 8.71
CA LEU A 165 10.48 2.14 9.53
C LEU A 165 11.30 0.87 9.78
N ALA A 166 10.65 -0.27 10.03
CA ALA A 166 11.32 -1.56 10.19
C ALA A 166 12.09 -1.96 8.93
N VAL A 167 11.50 -1.80 7.74
CA VAL A 167 12.15 -2.05 6.45
C VAL A 167 13.37 -1.15 6.28
N LEU A 168 13.21 0.16 6.46
CA LEU A 168 14.30 1.14 6.26
C LEU A 168 15.43 0.95 7.26
N PHE A 169 15.10 0.67 8.52
CA PHE A 169 16.09 0.44 9.56
C PHE A 169 16.92 -0.82 9.30
N ALA A 170 16.27 -1.90 8.86
CA ALA A 170 16.96 -3.12 8.47
C ALA A 170 17.88 -2.89 7.27
N GLU A 171 17.44 -2.14 6.26
CA GLU A 171 18.27 -1.79 5.10
C GLU A 171 19.47 -0.94 5.46
N MET A 172 19.31 0.08 6.32
CA MET A 172 20.42 0.88 6.81
C MET A 172 21.47 0.01 7.52
N ARG A 173 21.02 -0.96 8.34
CA ARG A 173 21.94 -1.89 9.01
C ARG A 173 22.64 -2.83 8.04
N LEU A 174 21.93 -3.37 7.03
CA LEU A 174 22.54 -4.22 6.01
C LEU A 174 23.58 -3.47 5.17
N LYS A 175 23.28 -2.22 4.79
CA LYS A 175 24.22 -1.33 4.10
C LYS A 175 25.46 -1.04 4.92
N LYS A 176 25.30 -0.66 6.20
CA LYS A 176 26.44 -0.42 7.11
C LYS A 176 27.34 -1.65 7.26
N LYS A 177 26.79 -2.85 7.13
CA LYS A 177 27.53 -4.12 7.17
C LYS A 177 28.10 -4.56 5.81
N GLY A 178 27.88 -3.80 4.74
CA GLY A 178 28.28 -4.17 3.37
C GLY A 178 27.52 -5.36 2.78
N LEU A 179 26.38 -5.74 3.36
CA LEU A 179 25.59 -6.91 2.96
C LEU A 179 24.48 -6.58 1.94
N LEU A 180 24.22 -5.30 1.69
CA LEU A 180 23.23 -4.85 0.73
C LEU A 180 23.74 -3.59 0.04
N ASN A 181 23.91 -3.65 -1.27
CA ASN A 181 24.16 -2.51 -2.12
C ASN A 181 22.98 -2.37 -3.08
N TYR A 182 22.53 -1.14 -3.29
CA TYR A 182 21.50 -0.91 -4.29
C TYR A 182 22.11 -1.01 -5.68
N VAL A 183 21.44 -1.80 -6.52
CA VAL A 183 21.72 -1.92 -7.95
C VAL A 183 20.98 -0.80 -8.70
#